data_AF-A0A0Q7SFM0-F1
#
_entry.id   AF-A0A0Q7SFM0-F1
#
_cell.length_a   1.000
_cell.length_b   1.000
_cell.length_c   1.000
_cell.angle_alpha   90.00
_cell.angle_beta   90.00
_cell.angle_gamma   90.00
#
_symmetry.space_group_name_H-M   'P 1'
#
loop_
_entity.id
_entity.type
_entity.pdbx_description
1 polymer ?
#
loop_
_entity_poly.entity_id
_entity_poly.type
_entity_poly.pdbx_seq_one_letter_code
_entity_poly.pdbx_strand_id
1 'polypeptide(L)'
;MLRSCLPALLLLAASTQAAVVNCAPASSGFTVLLSEPSGGALPDRAAVERFLNKLQFQLDQERDERWINPGAAPVAFRACLKRAPALDGSEFSAEVVEQLNDQRVLLEVWGVVERDGTPPALSAQINYLLVPLRFAADQRETVPAGLQRLRYPEAGAAPTQDAVQLVSRPLDLDAFIATSLGLKLLRERAYEPAHANLCRAHGLLGAMLKRGLTGRSKAELTSLHAHVLASATRTLREALADPAYPKAGLLRLQQPAQPCAGGE
;
A
#
# COMPACT_ATOMS: atom_id res chain seq x y z
N MET A 1 -43.18 54.91 -7.71
CA MET A 1 -43.02 53.44 -7.61
C MET A 1 -41.57 53.10 -7.96
N LEU A 2 -40.68 53.05 -6.96
CA LEU A 2 -39.26 52.69 -7.18
C LEU A 2 -39.09 51.17 -7.05
N ARG A 3 -38.59 50.55 -8.13
CA ARG A 3 -38.17 49.14 -8.16
C ARG A 3 -36.75 49.04 -7.58
N SER A 4 -36.60 48.33 -6.48
CA SER A 4 -35.30 47.92 -5.94
C SER A 4 -34.84 46.62 -6.60
N CYS A 5 -33.72 46.67 -7.32
CA CYS A 5 -32.96 45.49 -7.76
C CYS A 5 -31.87 45.20 -6.71
N LEU A 6 -31.97 44.07 -6.03
CA LEU A 6 -30.89 43.50 -5.20
C LEU A 6 -30.03 42.58 -6.08
N PRO A 7 -28.69 42.71 -6.08
CA PRO A 7 -27.82 41.74 -6.73
C PRO A 7 -27.53 40.59 -5.74
N ALA A 8 -27.80 39.36 -6.16
CA ALA A 8 -27.37 38.16 -5.45
C ALA A 8 -25.87 37.94 -5.68
N LEU A 9 -25.05 38.14 -4.65
CA LEU A 9 -23.65 37.70 -4.64
C LEU A 9 -23.62 36.18 -4.47
N LEU A 10 -23.28 35.47 -5.55
CA LEU A 10 -22.87 34.08 -5.53
C LEU A 10 -21.41 34.01 -5.03
N LEU A 11 -21.23 33.67 -3.76
CA LEU A 11 -19.93 33.30 -3.19
C LEU A 11 -19.53 31.93 -3.74
N LEU A 12 -18.66 31.93 -4.75
CA LEU A 12 -17.89 30.76 -5.16
C LEU A 12 -16.91 30.42 -4.03
N ALA A 13 -17.27 29.45 -3.19
CA ALA A 13 -16.33 28.84 -2.25
C ALA A 13 -15.28 28.09 -3.07
N ALA A 14 -14.10 28.68 -3.22
CA ALA A 14 -12.94 27.97 -3.75
C ALA A 14 -12.54 26.91 -2.74
N SER A 15 -12.79 25.64 -3.07
CA SER A 15 -12.22 24.50 -2.35
C SER A 15 -10.71 24.55 -2.55
N THR A 16 -9.96 25.06 -1.57
CA THR A 16 -8.53 24.84 -1.50
C THR A 16 -8.29 23.35 -1.27
N GLN A 17 -8.16 22.59 -2.36
CA GLN A 17 -7.58 21.26 -2.32
C GLN A 17 -6.15 21.46 -1.81
N ALA A 18 -5.87 20.99 -0.60
CA ALA A 18 -4.52 20.97 -0.08
C ALA A 18 -3.70 20.08 -1.03
N ALA A 19 -2.85 20.68 -1.84
CA ALA A 19 -2.02 19.94 -2.79
C ALA A 19 -1.13 18.98 -2.01
N VAL A 20 -1.27 17.69 -2.28
CA VAL A 20 -0.44 16.66 -1.65
C VAL A 20 1.02 16.94 -1.99
N VAL A 21 1.86 17.16 -0.98
CA VAL A 21 3.28 17.46 -1.18
C VAL A 21 3.95 16.27 -1.89
N ASN A 22 4.55 16.52 -3.06
CA ASN A 22 5.25 15.49 -3.81
C ASN A 22 6.60 15.17 -3.14
N CYS A 23 6.73 13.96 -2.60
CA CYS A 23 8.00 13.44 -2.12
C CYS A 23 8.82 12.92 -3.29
N ALA A 24 10.13 13.18 -3.28
CA ALA A 24 11.02 12.55 -4.24
C ALA A 24 11.07 11.02 -3.98
N PRO A 25 10.76 10.17 -4.96
CA PRO A 25 10.96 8.73 -4.84
C PRO A 25 12.45 8.41 -4.73
N ALA A 26 12.80 7.17 -4.38
CA ALA A 26 14.18 6.72 -4.44
C ALA A 26 14.72 6.81 -5.89
N SER A 27 15.97 7.24 -6.05
CA SER A 27 16.61 7.46 -7.36
C SER A 27 16.77 6.20 -8.21
N SER A 28 16.69 5.02 -7.59
CA SER A 28 16.75 3.73 -8.26
C SER A 28 15.86 2.72 -7.55
N GLY A 29 14.94 2.10 -8.28
CA GLY A 29 14.08 1.02 -7.77
C GLY A 29 12.66 1.46 -7.46
N PHE A 30 12.00 0.67 -6.63
CA PHE A 30 10.64 0.88 -6.19
C PHE A 30 10.62 1.58 -4.83
N THR A 31 9.59 2.38 -4.56
CA THR A 31 9.49 3.17 -3.33
C THR A 31 8.21 2.85 -2.56
N VAL A 32 8.33 2.81 -1.23
CA VAL A 32 7.21 2.89 -0.28
C VAL A 32 7.27 4.23 0.43
N LEU A 33 6.23 5.05 0.28
CA LEU A 33 6.12 6.34 0.93
C LEU A 33 5.51 6.18 2.33
N LEU A 34 6.15 6.80 3.32
CA LEU A 34 5.72 6.84 4.72
C LEU A 34 5.27 8.28 5.03
N SER A 35 3.98 8.53 4.87
CA SER A 35 3.36 9.83 5.07
C SER A 35 3.03 10.07 6.55
N GLU A 36 2.83 11.34 6.91
CA GLU A 36 2.63 11.74 8.29
C GLU A 36 1.33 11.18 8.85
N PRO A 37 1.40 10.51 10.02
CA PRO A 37 0.19 10.18 10.75
C PRO A 37 -0.40 11.43 11.43
N SER A 38 -1.72 11.45 11.56
CA SER A 38 -2.43 12.37 12.45
C SER A 38 -2.68 11.73 13.83
N GLY A 39 -3.34 12.46 14.73
CA GLY A 39 -3.82 11.94 16.02
C GLY A 39 -3.06 12.48 17.24
N GLY A 40 -3.57 12.15 18.44
CA GLY A 40 -3.09 12.70 19.71
C GLY A 40 -1.81 12.06 20.28
N ALA A 41 -1.29 10.99 19.66
CA ALA A 41 -0.12 10.30 20.19
C ALA A 41 1.21 11.04 19.94
N LEU A 42 1.25 11.88 18.90
CA LEU A 42 2.44 12.60 18.43
C LEU A 42 2.20 14.11 18.58
N PRO A 43 2.62 14.73 19.70
CA PRO A 43 2.12 16.04 20.12
C PRO A 43 2.69 17.22 19.31
N ASP A 44 3.81 17.03 18.62
CA ASP A 44 4.51 18.08 17.91
C ASP A 44 5.21 17.58 16.64
N ARG A 45 5.67 18.54 15.83
CA ARG A 45 6.39 18.29 14.57
C ARG A 45 7.62 17.40 14.77
N ALA A 46 8.36 17.61 15.85
CA ALA A 46 9.60 16.88 16.13
C ALA A 46 9.30 15.43 16.52
N ALA A 47 8.17 15.16 17.17
CA ALA A 47 7.69 13.81 17.49
C ALA A 47 7.32 13.06 16.21
N VAL A 48 6.62 13.71 15.26
CA VAL A 48 6.30 13.12 13.95
C VAL A 48 7.58 12.78 13.17
N GLU A 49 8.55 13.69 13.13
CA GLU A 49 9.82 13.46 12.45
C GLU A 49 10.62 12.32 13.08
N ARG A 50 10.75 12.28 14.42
CA ARG A 50 11.39 11.16 15.14
C ARG A 50 10.69 9.84 14.85
N PHE A 51 9.36 9.83 14.84
CA PHE A 51 8.57 8.65 14.52
C PHE A 51 8.86 8.14 13.10
N LEU A 52 8.76 9.00 12.08
CA LEU A 52 8.97 8.61 10.68
C LEU A 52 10.42 8.18 10.41
N ASN A 53 11.40 8.87 10.97
CA ASN A 53 12.81 8.50 10.82
C ASN A 53 13.11 7.15 11.47
N LYS A 54 12.57 6.90 12.67
CA LYS A 54 12.71 5.60 13.34
C LYS A 54 11.99 4.49 12.58
N LEU A 55 10.78 4.76 12.08
CA LEU A 55 10.02 3.80 11.27
C LEU A 55 10.77 3.45 9.98
N GLN A 56 11.25 4.45 9.23
CA GLN A 56 12.02 4.21 8.02
C GLN A 56 13.27 3.39 8.31
N PHE A 57 14.04 3.76 9.35
CA PHE A 57 15.23 3.01 9.74
C PHE A 57 14.92 1.55 10.05
N GLN A 58 13.89 1.29 10.85
CA GLN A 58 13.51 -0.08 11.20
C GLN A 58 13.07 -0.88 9.95
N LEU A 59 12.29 -0.26 9.06
CA LEU A 59 11.84 -0.92 7.83
C LEU A 59 12.98 -1.18 6.84
N ASP A 60 13.96 -0.27 6.74
CA ASP A 60 15.15 -0.47 5.92
C ASP A 60 16.02 -1.62 6.47
N GLN A 61 16.19 -1.74 7.79
CA GLN A 61 16.91 -2.87 8.41
C GLN A 61 16.17 -4.20 8.19
N GLU A 62 14.87 -4.21 8.42
CA GLU A 62 14.02 -5.38 8.26
C GLU A 62 13.95 -5.88 6.81
N ARG A 63 13.98 -4.95 5.82
CA ARG A 63 14.15 -5.28 4.41
C ARG A 63 15.46 -6.02 4.20
N ASP A 64 16.55 -5.46 4.70
CA ASP A 64 17.89 -5.99 4.46
C ASP A 64 18.04 -7.39 5.05
N GLU A 65 17.24 -7.77 6.04
CA GLU A 65 17.23 -9.14 6.57
C GLU A 65 16.32 -10.10 5.78
N ARG A 66 15.17 -9.63 5.29
CA ARG A 66 14.09 -10.52 4.78
C ARG A 66 13.89 -10.50 3.28
N TRP A 67 14.32 -9.45 2.61
CA TRP A 67 14.11 -9.27 1.17
C TRP A 67 15.42 -9.42 0.38
N ILE A 68 16.44 -10.06 0.98
CA ILE A 68 17.62 -10.58 0.26
C ILE A 68 17.18 -11.73 -0.66
N ASN A 69 16.44 -11.40 -1.72
CA ASN A 69 16.19 -12.31 -2.83
C ASN A 69 17.02 -11.82 -4.02
N PRO A 70 18.03 -12.59 -4.47
CA PRO A 70 18.74 -12.29 -5.71
C PRO A 70 17.73 -12.23 -6.86
N GLY A 71 17.52 -11.05 -7.44
CA GLY A 71 16.54 -10.82 -8.52
C GLY A 71 15.26 -10.10 -8.10
N ALA A 72 15.02 -9.86 -6.82
CA ALA A 72 13.97 -8.95 -6.38
C ALA A 72 14.41 -7.50 -6.64
N ALA A 73 13.54 -6.71 -7.26
CA ALA A 73 13.82 -5.31 -7.48
C ALA A 73 13.91 -4.56 -6.13
N PRO A 74 14.91 -3.69 -5.93
CA PRO A 74 15.12 -3.03 -4.64
C PRO A 74 13.93 -2.14 -4.30
N VAL A 75 13.42 -2.30 -3.07
CA VAL A 75 12.35 -1.48 -2.51
C VAL A 75 12.95 -0.60 -1.40
N ALA A 76 12.78 0.71 -1.53
CA ALA A 76 13.24 1.68 -0.54
C ALA A 76 12.06 2.30 0.22
N PHE A 77 12.24 2.52 1.52
CA PHE A 77 11.28 3.27 2.33
C PHE A 77 11.68 4.74 2.38
N ARG A 78 10.69 5.64 2.28
CA ARG A 78 10.92 7.10 2.30
C ARG A 78 9.91 7.81 3.18
N ALA A 79 10.41 8.42 4.25
CA ALA A 79 9.66 9.36 5.08
C ALA A 79 9.26 10.60 4.27
N CYS A 80 7.97 10.89 4.28
CA CYS A 80 7.32 11.95 3.52
C CYS A 80 6.86 13.07 4.44
N LEU A 81 7.83 13.87 4.89
CA LEU A 81 7.56 15.00 5.76
C LEU A 81 6.64 16.02 5.08
N LYS A 82 5.63 16.49 5.82
CA LYS A 82 4.53 17.41 5.46
C LYS A 82 3.49 16.82 4.50
N ARG A 83 3.55 15.52 4.22
CA ARG A 83 2.52 14.82 3.43
C ARG A 83 1.57 14.12 4.39
N ALA A 84 0.35 14.62 4.50
CA ALA A 84 -0.68 14.05 5.39
C ALA A 84 -1.99 13.87 4.62
N PRO A 85 -2.13 12.77 3.83
CA PRO A 85 -3.36 12.53 3.08
C PRO A 85 -4.56 12.34 4.02
N ALA A 86 -5.75 12.70 3.55
CA ALA A 86 -7.01 12.44 4.21
C ALA A 86 -7.19 10.94 4.47
N LEU A 87 -7.87 10.61 5.55
CA LEU A 87 -8.03 9.22 5.97
C LEU A 87 -8.88 8.39 5.00
N ASP A 88 -9.73 9.04 4.21
CA ASP A 88 -10.52 8.41 3.16
C ASP A 88 -9.79 8.31 1.81
N GLY A 89 -8.61 8.93 1.70
CA GLY A 89 -7.82 8.95 0.47
C GLY A 89 -8.41 9.83 -0.63
N SER A 90 -9.25 10.80 -0.28
CA SER A 90 -9.90 11.69 -1.25
C SER A 90 -8.92 12.53 -2.09
N GLU A 91 -7.68 12.78 -1.63
CA GLU A 91 -6.69 13.49 -2.45
C GLU A 91 -6.00 12.62 -3.51
N PHE A 92 -6.23 11.30 -3.53
CA PHE A 92 -5.69 10.41 -4.56
C PHE A 92 -6.56 10.43 -5.82
N SER A 93 -6.50 11.56 -6.55
CA SER A 93 -7.06 11.67 -7.91
C SER A 93 -6.32 10.73 -8.87
N ALA A 94 -6.93 10.47 -10.03
CA ALA A 94 -6.30 9.67 -11.08
C ALA A 94 -4.93 10.26 -11.49
N GLU A 95 -4.79 11.59 -11.55
CA GLU A 95 -3.51 12.23 -11.91
C GLU A 95 -2.44 12.00 -10.84
N VAL A 96 -2.80 12.13 -9.56
CA VAL A 96 -1.85 11.88 -8.45
C VAL A 96 -1.42 10.41 -8.46
N VAL A 97 -2.36 9.48 -8.66
CA VAL A 97 -2.08 8.05 -8.69
C VAL A 97 -1.22 7.68 -9.89
N GLU A 98 -1.50 8.24 -11.07
CA GLU A 98 -0.67 8.09 -12.26
C GLU A 98 0.75 8.58 -12.01
N GLN A 99 0.92 9.77 -11.42
CA GLN A 99 2.24 10.30 -11.06
C GLN A 99 2.99 9.36 -10.09
N LEU A 100 2.33 8.89 -9.03
CA LEU A 100 2.93 7.94 -8.08
C LEU A 100 3.33 6.64 -8.79
N ASN A 101 2.49 6.16 -9.70
CA ASN A 101 2.78 4.97 -10.48
C ASN A 101 4.01 5.20 -11.38
N ASP A 102 4.09 6.29 -12.13
CA ASP A 102 5.23 6.58 -13.00
C ASP A 102 6.53 6.73 -12.22
N GLN A 103 6.44 7.27 -11.00
CA GLN A 103 7.54 7.40 -10.04
C GLN A 103 7.93 6.08 -9.36
N ARG A 104 7.40 4.93 -9.80
CA ARG A 104 7.67 3.60 -9.23
C ARG A 104 7.35 3.51 -7.73
N VAL A 105 6.36 4.27 -7.26
CA VAL A 105 5.80 4.06 -5.93
C VAL A 105 4.91 2.81 -5.95
N LEU A 106 5.13 1.93 -4.99
CA LEU A 106 4.33 0.72 -4.78
C LEU A 106 3.21 0.99 -3.80
N LEU A 107 3.58 1.60 -2.66
CA LEU A 107 2.69 1.86 -1.55
C LEU A 107 2.85 3.29 -1.05
N GLU A 108 1.74 3.84 -0.55
CA GLU A 108 1.76 4.95 0.39
C GLU A 108 1.08 4.53 1.70
N VAL A 109 1.72 4.83 2.82
CA VAL A 109 1.30 4.45 4.17
C VAL A 109 1.10 5.70 5.02
N TRP A 110 -0.09 5.87 5.59
CA TRP A 110 -0.43 6.96 6.51
C TRP A 110 -1.52 6.51 7.48
N GLY A 111 -1.94 7.34 8.42
CA GLY A 111 -3.02 6.96 9.31
C GLY A 111 -3.23 7.90 10.48
N VAL A 112 -3.89 7.37 11.50
CA VAL A 112 -4.06 8.03 12.80
C VAL A 112 -3.37 7.19 13.85
N VAL A 113 -2.62 7.82 14.74
CA VAL A 113 -2.07 7.19 15.96
C VAL A 113 -2.61 7.95 17.17
N GLU A 114 -3.36 7.24 18.01
CA GLU A 114 -4.00 7.80 19.20
C GLU A 114 -3.41 7.20 20.49
N ARG A 115 -3.63 7.91 21.59
CA ARG A 115 -3.45 7.38 22.95
C ARG A 115 -4.82 7.17 23.55
N ASP A 116 -5.18 5.91 23.78
CA ASP A 116 -6.47 5.53 24.32
C ASP A 116 -6.32 4.77 25.65
N GLY A 117 -7.34 4.87 26.51
CA GLY A 117 -7.48 4.05 27.71
C GLY A 117 -6.69 4.51 28.95
N THR A 118 -6.92 3.78 30.05
CA THR A 118 -6.24 3.95 31.35
C THR A 118 -5.79 2.57 31.84
N PRO A 119 -4.48 2.26 31.88
CA PRO A 119 -3.36 3.12 31.48
C PRO A 119 -3.33 3.41 29.97
N PRO A 120 -2.71 4.53 29.54
CA PRO A 120 -2.69 4.92 28.14
C PRO A 120 -1.96 3.88 27.29
N ALA A 121 -2.66 3.33 26.30
CA ALA A 121 -2.13 2.44 25.29
C ALA A 121 -2.20 3.12 23.93
N LEU A 122 -1.24 2.82 23.06
CA LEU A 122 -1.29 3.32 21.69
C LEU A 122 -2.26 2.49 20.86
N SER A 123 -3.10 3.17 20.09
CA SER A 123 -3.92 2.59 19.04
C SER A 123 -3.60 3.27 17.71
N ALA A 124 -3.84 2.58 16.60
CA ALA A 124 -3.66 3.17 15.29
C ALA A 124 -4.69 2.66 14.28
N GLN A 125 -5.08 3.53 13.36
CA GLN A 125 -5.72 3.15 12.11
C GLN A 125 -4.78 3.52 10.97
N ILE A 126 -4.22 2.50 10.30
CA ILE A 126 -3.27 2.70 9.21
C ILE A 126 -3.96 2.40 7.89
N ASN A 127 -3.77 3.31 6.95
CA ASN A 127 -4.19 3.23 5.57
C ASN A 127 -2.99 2.84 4.70
N TYR A 128 -3.23 1.96 3.74
CA TYR A 128 -2.27 1.53 2.75
C TYR A 128 -2.89 1.73 1.37
N LEU A 129 -2.33 2.64 0.58
CA LEU A 129 -2.65 2.77 -0.83
C LEU A 129 -1.73 1.87 -1.65
N LEU A 130 -2.30 0.85 -2.28
CA LEU A 130 -1.65 0.01 -3.27
C LEU A 130 -1.74 0.72 -4.63
N VAL A 131 -0.71 1.49 -4.95
CA VAL A 131 -0.69 2.39 -6.11
C VAL A 131 -1.01 1.67 -7.43
N PRO A 132 -0.44 0.48 -7.75
CA PRO A 132 -0.76 -0.22 -8.99
C PRO A 132 -2.23 -0.65 -9.11
N LEU A 133 -2.87 -1.01 -7.99
CA LEU A 133 -4.29 -1.37 -7.98
C LEU A 133 -5.18 -0.15 -8.15
N ARG A 134 -4.88 0.93 -7.42
CA ARG A 134 -5.63 2.17 -7.57
C ARG A 134 -5.52 2.70 -9.01
N PHE A 135 -4.32 2.67 -9.58
CA PHE A 135 -4.10 3.05 -10.98
C PHE A 135 -4.93 2.21 -11.94
N ALA A 136 -4.96 0.87 -11.78
CA ALA A 136 -5.80 -0.01 -12.59
C ALA A 136 -7.31 0.30 -12.42
N ALA A 137 -7.76 0.58 -11.19
CA ALA A 137 -9.15 0.96 -10.93
C ALA A 137 -9.53 2.29 -11.62
N ASP A 138 -8.63 3.28 -11.61
CA ASP A 138 -8.82 4.57 -12.30
C ASP A 138 -8.88 4.39 -13.84
N GLN A 139 -8.21 3.34 -14.36
CA GLN A 139 -8.33 2.88 -15.76
C GLN A 139 -9.58 2.02 -16.03
N ARG A 140 -10.53 1.96 -15.07
CA ARG A 140 -11.78 1.18 -15.14
C ARG A 140 -11.58 -0.34 -15.23
N GLU A 141 -10.44 -0.84 -14.79
CA GLU A 141 -10.25 -2.28 -14.64
C GLU A 141 -11.05 -2.81 -13.44
N THR A 142 -11.58 -4.04 -13.55
CA THR A 142 -12.26 -4.70 -12.44
C THR A 142 -11.23 -5.26 -11.45
N VAL A 143 -10.80 -4.41 -10.52
CA VAL A 143 -9.80 -4.72 -9.49
C VAL A 143 -10.30 -4.31 -8.09
N PRO A 144 -9.70 -4.84 -7.00
CA PRO A 144 -9.94 -4.31 -5.67
C PRO A 144 -9.60 -2.82 -5.58
N ALA A 145 -10.27 -2.07 -4.69
CA ALA A 145 -10.21 -0.60 -4.61
C ALA A 145 -8.81 0.02 -4.39
N GLY A 146 -7.80 -0.78 -4.05
CA GLY A 146 -6.42 -0.33 -3.85
C GLY A 146 -6.17 0.39 -2.52
N LEU A 147 -7.19 0.77 -1.74
CA LEU A 147 -7.04 1.30 -0.39
C LEU A 147 -7.38 0.23 0.65
N GLN A 148 -6.43 -0.11 1.52
CA GLN A 148 -6.62 -1.02 2.66
C GLN A 148 -6.55 -0.22 3.95
N ARG A 149 -7.43 -0.54 4.91
CA ARG A 149 -7.46 0.11 6.21
C ARG A 149 -7.45 -0.93 7.33
N LEU A 150 -6.42 -0.88 8.15
CA LEU A 150 -6.19 -1.80 9.27
C LEU A 150 -6.15 -1.03 10.59
N ARG A 151 -6.57 -1.70 11.67
CA ARG A 151 -6.57 -1.16 13.03
C ARG A 151 -5.63 -1.96 13.90
N TYR A 152 -4.92 -1.26 14.78
CA TYR A 152 -3.94 -1.81 15.71
C TYR A 152 -4.15 -1.24 17.13
N PRO A 153 -3.73 -1.97 18.18
CA PRO A 153 -3.32 -3.37 18.13
C PRO A 153 -4.50 -4.27 17.71
N GLU A 154 -4.18 -5.47 17.22
CA GLU A 154 -5.22 -6.48 17.00
C GLU A 154 -5.83 -6.92 18.33
N ALA A 155 -7.05 -7.47 18.26
CA ALA A 155 -7.67 -8.07 19.42
C ALA A 155 -6.74 -9.14 20.04
N GLY A 156 -6.39 -8.95 21.31
CA GLY A 156 -5.51 -9.86 22.05
C GLY A 156 -4.01 -9.56 21.93
N ALA A 157 -3.58 -8.56 21.16
CA ALA A 157 -2.18 -8.15 21.15
C ALA A 157 -1.80 -7.40 22.44
N ALA A 158 -0.54 -7.55 22.87
CA ALA A 158 -0.02 -6.81 24.01
C ALA A 158 -0.03 -5.30 23.75
N PRO A 159 -0.37 -4.46 24.75
CA PRO A 159 -0.26 -3.01 24.63
C PRO A 159 1.18 -2.60 24.31
N THR A 160 1.35 -1.56 23.48
CA THR A 160 2.66 -0.98 23.18
C THR A 160 2.66 0.52 23.47
N GLN A 161 3.83 1.02 23.85
CA GLN A 161 4.14 2.45 24.01
C GLN A 161 4.98 2.99 22.84
N ASP A 162 5.33 2.13 21.88
CA ASP A 162 6.12 2.50 20.71
C ASP A 162 5.26 2.47 19.47
N ALA A 163 4.88 3.65 18.98
CA ALA A 163 4.03 3.81 17.80
C ALA A 163 4.61 3.11 16.57
N VAL A 164 5.95 2.99 16.47
CA VAL A 164 6.60 2.30 15.36
C VAL A 164 6.17 0.83 15.30
N GLN A 165 6.01 0.16 16.44
CA GLN A 165 5.59 -1.26 16.51
C GLN A 165 4.15 -1.51 16.03
N LEU A 166 3.33 -0.46 15.95
CA LEU A 166 1.99 -0.56 15.37
C LEU A 166 2.03 -0.60 13.83
N VAL A 167 3.05 0.03 13.22
CA VAL A 167 3.17 0.16 11.76
C VAL A 167 4.18 -0.80 11.16
N SER A 168 5.32 -1.03 11.84
CA SER A 168 6.40 -1.92 11.39
C SER A 168 6.04 -3.40 11.53
N ARG A 169 4.75 -3.75 11.44
CA ARG A 169 4.27 -5.14 11.47
C ARG A 169 4.65 -5.79 10.15
N PRO A 170 5.62 -6.72 10.13
CA PRO A 170 6.26 -7.11 8.89
C PRO A 170 5.31 -7.80 7.91
N LEU A 171 4.39 -8.60 8.43
CA LEU A 171 3.46 -9.38 7.63
C LEU A 171 2.59 -8.50 6.71
N ASP A 172 2.11 -7.36 7.22
CA ASP A 172 1.15 -6.52 6.52
C ASP A 172 1.83 -5.73 5.40
N LEU A 173 2.96 -5.10 5.71
CA LEU A 173 3.76 -4.40 4.72
C LEU A 173 4.31 -5.36 3.67
N ASP A 174 4.86 -6.51 4.07
CA ASP A 174 5.36 -7.52 3.12
C ASP A 174 4.27 -7.98 2.15
N ALA A 175 3.05 -8.23 2.64
CA ALA A 175 1.94 -8.68 1.81
C ALA A 175 1.55 -7.63 0.77
N PHE A 176 1.41 -6.37 1.18
CA PHE A 176 1.00 -5.29 0.28
C PHE A 176 2.11 -4.86 -0.68
N ILE A 177 3.39 -4.94 -0.26
CA ILE A 177 4.55 -4.68 -1.13
C ILE A 177 4.67 -5.78 -2.17
N ALA A 178 4.62 -7.05 -1.77
CA ALA A 178 4.66 -8.18 -2.70
C ALA A 178 3.48 -8.12 -3.69
N THR A 179 2.29 -7.74 -3.23
CA THR A 179 1.12 -7.53 -4.10
C THR A 179 1.39 -6.44 -5.14
N SER A 180 1.79 -5.26 -4.69
CA SER A 180 1.99 -4.09 -5.56
C SER A 180 3.14 -4.31 -6.53
N LEU A 181 4.25 -4.87 -6.05
CA LEU A 181 5.42 -5.19 -6.87
C LEU A 181 5.08 -6.23 -7.92
N GLY A 182 4.40 -7.32 -7.54
CA GLY A 182 3.99 -8.37 -8.46
C GLY A 182 3.07 -7.87 -9.58
N LEU A 183 2.07 -7.04 -9.24
CA LEU A 183 1.17 -6.44 -10.23
C LEU A 183 1.90 -5.46 -11.17
N LYS A 184 2.85 -4.69 -10.65
CA LYS A 184 3.65 -3.76 -11.45
C LYS A 184 4.56 -4.48 -12.43
N LEU A 185 5.30 -5.48 -11.94
CA LEU A 185 6.17 -6.33 -12.75
C LEU A 185 5.40 -7.10 -13.83
N LEU A 186 4.16 -7.52 -13.55
CA LEU A 186 3.30 -8.14 -14.55
C LEU A 186 3.01 -7.18 -15.71
N ARG A 187 2.69 -5.91 -15.43
CA ARG A 187 2.48 -4.88 -16.49
C ARG A 187 3.76 -4.62 -17.28
N GLU A 188 4.91 -4.71 -16.64
CA GLU A 188 6.24 -4.62 -17.26
C GLU A 188 6.66 -5.91 -17.99
N ARG A 189 5.81 -6.95 -18.02
CA ARG A 189 6.07 -8.29 -18.59
C ARG A 189 7.28 -9.01 -17.98
N ALA A 190 7.67 -8.62 -16.76
CA ALA A 190 8.68 -9.32 -15.99
C ALA A 190 8.04 -10.53 -15.30
N TYR A 191 7.64 -11.53 -16.09
CA TYR A 191 6.73 -12.60 -15.66
C TYR A 191 7.23 -13.42 -14.46
N GLU A 192 8.50 -13.84 -14.48
CA GLU A 192 9.10 -14.64 -13.39
C GLU A 192 9.04 -13.92 -12.03
N PRO A 193 9.62 -12.71 -11.87
CA PRO A 193 9.56 -12.01 -10.59
C PRO A 193 8.14 -11.51 -10.27
N ALA A 194 7.28 -11.24 -11.27
CA ALA A 194 5.87 -10.94 -11.04
C ALA A 194 5.15 -12.13 -10.38
N HIS A 195 5.31 -13.33 -10.94
CA HIS A 195 4.69 -14.55 -10.45
C HIS A 195 5.16 -14.87 -9.02
N ALA A 196 6.48 -14.83 -8.78
CA ALA A 196 7.05 -15.07 -7.46
C ALA A 196 6.49 -14.12 -6.39
N ASN A 197 6.41 -12.82 -6.69
CA ASN A 197 5.84 -11.84 -5.76
C ASN A 197 4.33 -12.01 -5.54
N LEU A 198 3.56 -12.33 -6.59
CA LEU A 198 2.13 -12.58 -6.46
C LEU A 198 1.83 -13.83 -5.62
N CYS A 199 2.62 -14.90 -5.78
CA CYS A 199 2.45 -16.10 -4.95
C CYS A 199 2.89 -15.88 -3.50
N ARG A 200 3.99 -15.16 -3.26
CA ARG A 200 4.37 -14.72 -1.92
C ARG A 200 3.25 -13.88 -1.28
N ALA A 201 2.72 -12.90 -2.02
CA ALA A 201 1.61 -12.08 -1.55
C ALA A 201 0.37 -12.92 -1.21
N HIS A 202 0.02 -13.91 -2.03
CA HIS A 202 -1.08 -14.82 -1.74
C HIS A 202 -0.92 -15.52 -0.38
N GLY A 203 0.26 -16.10 -0.11
CA GLY A 203 0.55 -16.73 1.18
C GLY A 203 0.46 -15.76 2.37
N LEU A 204 1.06 -14.57 2.24
CA LEU A 204 1.05 -13.56 3.31
C LEU A 204 -0.37 -13.01 3.57
N LEU A 205 -1.13 -12.70 2.53
CA LEU A 205 -2.53 -12.28 2.63
C LEU A 205 -3.41 -13.39 3.23
N GLY A 206 -3.15 -14.66 2.89
CA GLY A 206 -3.80 -15.82 3.49
C GLY A 206 -3.52 -15.92 5.00
N ALA A 207 -2.29 -15.66 5.43
CA ALA A 207 -1.94 -15.57 6.85
C ALA A 207 -2.64 -14.38 7.53
N MET A 208 -2.73 -13.23 6.86
CA MET A 208 -3.48 -12.08 7.39
C MET A 208 -4.97 -12.38 7.56
N LEU A 209 -5.60 -13.13 6.64
CA LEU A 209 -7.01 -13.50 6.73
C LEU A 209 -7.34 -14.46 7.88
N LYS A 210 -6.33 -15.17 8.42
CA LYS A 210 -6.47 -16.00 9.62
C LYS A 210 -6.51 -15.16 10.91
N ARG A 211 -6.13 -13.89 10.84
CA ARG A 211 -6.28 -12.95 11.97
C ARG A 211 -7.75 -12.66 12.21
N GLY A 212 -8.10 -12.23 13.42
CA GLY A 212 -9.47 -11.88 13.83
C GLY A 212 -10.02 -10.60 13.18
N LEU A 213 -9.73 -10.35 11.90
CA LEU A 213 -10.26 -9.23 11.12
C LEU A 213 -11.78 -9.39 10.95
N THR A 214 -12.51 -8.27 10.99
CA THR A 214 -13.98 -8.26 10.88
C THR A 214 -14.46 -7.19 9.90
N GLY A 215 -15.73 -7.30 9.50
CA GLY A 215 -16.42 -6.30 8.68
C GLY A 215 -15.74 -6.00 7.34
N ARG A 216 -15.66 -4.71 7.01
CA ARG A 216 -15.18 -4.20 5.71
C ARG A 216 -13.73 -4.60 5.42
N SER A 217 -12.83 -4.47 6.40
CA SER A 217 -11.41 -4.81 6.21
C SER A 217 -11.22 -6.29 5.84
N LYS A 218 -12.01 -7.21 6.42
CA LYS A 218 -11.96 -8.63 6.03
C LYS A 218 -12.47 -8.84 4.59
N ALA A 219 -13.56 -8.18 4.21
CA ALA A 219 -14.10 -8.32 2.86
C ALA A 219 -13.14 -7.77 1.78
N GLU A 220 -12.54 -6.61 2.03
CA GLU A 220 -11.53 -6.01 1.15
C GLU A 220 -10.29 -6.89 1.03
N LEU A 221 -9.80 -7.44 2.15
CA LEU A 221 -8.64 -8.33 2.14
C LEU A 221 -8.91 -9.67 1.45
N THR A 222 -10.11 -10.25 1.61
CA THR A 222 -10.53 -11.46 0.89
C THR A 222 -10.57 -11.21 -0.61
N SER A 223 -11.12 -10.07 -1.04
CA SER A 223 -11.16 -9.66 -2.45
C SER A 223 -9.75 -9.49 -3.01
N LEU A 224 -8.85 -8.84 -2.26
CA LEU A 224 -7.45 -8.68 -2.61
C LEU A 224 -6.72 -10.01 -2.76
N HIS A 225 -6.89 -10.91 -1.77
CA HIS A 225 -6.30 -12.25 -1.78
C HIS A 225 -6.72 -13.07 -3.01
N ALA A 226 -8.01 -13.04 -3.37
CA ALA A 226 -8.52 -13.70 -4.56
C ALA A 226 -7.97 -13.07 -5.85
N HIS A 227 -7.90 -11.74 -5.92
CA HIS A 227 -7.36 -11.02 -7.07
C HIS A 227 -5.87 -11.30 -7.30
N VAL A 228 -5.08 -11.40 -6.23
CA VAL A 228 -3.66 -11.75 -6.29
C VAL A 228 -3.46 -13.15 -6.87
N LEU A 229 -4.23 -14.14 -6.41
CA LEU A 229 -4.17 -15.50 -6.97
C LEU A 229 -4.54 -15.53 -8.45
N ALA A 230 -5.63 -14.83 -8.83
CA ALA A 230 -6.05 -14.72 -10.22
C ALA A 230 -4.97 -14.03 -11.09
N SER A 231 -4.29 -13.02 -10.53
CA SER A 231 -3.18 -12.34 -11.19
C SER A 231 -1.97 -13.26 -11.36
N ALA A 232 -1.64 -14.11 -10.39
CA ALA A 232 -0.58 -15.12 -10.54
C ALA A 232 -0.89 -16.10 -11.68
N THR A 233 -2.13 -16.60 -11.75
CA THR A 233 -2.59 -17.42 -12.88
C THR A 233 -2.49 -16.67 -14.21
N ARG A 234 -2.86 -15.39 -14.24
CA ARG A 234 -2.74 -14.53 -15.44
C ARG A 234 -1.29 -14.41 -15.88
N THR A 235 -0.37 -14.12 -14.96
CA THR A 235 1.07 -14.03 -15.24
C THR A 235 1.58 -15.28 -15.94
N LEU A 236 1.22 -16.46 -15.43
CA LEU A 236 1.61 -17.73 -16.04
C LEU A 236 1.04 -17.88 -17.46
N ARG A 237 -0.26 -17.61 -17.66
CA ARG A 237 -0.88 -17.70 -18.99
C ARG A 237 -0.25 -16.75 -19.99
N GLU A 238 0.00 -15.50 -19.59
CA GLU A 238 0.62 -14.49 -20.45
C GLU A 238 2.07 -14.88 -20.79
N ALA A 239 2.86 -15.36 -19.83
CA ALA A 239 4.22 -15.84 -20.09
C ALA A 239 4.25 -17.01 -21.09
N LEU A 240 3.32 -17.96 -20.98
CA LEU A 240 3.23 -19.10 -21.90
C LEU A 240 2.79 -18.69 -23.31
N ALA A 241 1.97 -17.64 -23.42
CA ALA A 241 1.48 -17.10 -24.67
C ALA A 241 2.46 -16.10 -25.33
N ASP A 242 3.37 -15.49 -24.57
CA ASP A 242 4.35 -14.53 -25.08
C ASP A 242 5.45 -15.24 -25.88
N PRO A 243 5.58 -14.99 -27.20
CA PRO A 243 6.65 -15.56 -28.02
C PRO A 243 8.06 -15.14 -27.60
N ALA A 244 8.20 -14.00 -26.92
CA ALA A 244 9.49 -13.50 -26.42
C ALA A 244 9.90 -14.19 -25.11
N TYR A 245 8.99 -14.91 -24.45
CA TYR A 245 9.29 -15.55 -23.18
C TYR A 245 10.21 -16.78 -23.36
N PRO A 246 11.35 -16.85 -22.64
CA PRO A 246 12.36 -17.90 -22.86
C PRO A 246 11.79 -19.31 -22.86
N LYS A 247 12.22 -20.13 -23.82
CA LYS A 247 11.83 -21.56 -23.90
C LYS A 247 12.25 -22.37 -22.67
N ALA A 248 13.27 -21.91 -21.95
CA ALA A 248 13.76 -22.49 -20.71
C ALA A 248 13.28 -21.74 -19.45
N GLY A 249 12.31 -20.83 -19.56
CA GLY A 249 11.76 -20.11 -18.41
C GLY A 249 11.06 -21.06 -17.43
N LEU A 250 11.28 -20.86 -16.12
CA LEU A 250 10.79 -21.72 -15.03
C LEU A 250 9.26 -21.75 -14.97
N LEU A 251 8.58 -20.66 -15.34
CA LEU A 251 7.11 -20.67 -15.40
C LEU A 251 6.56 -21.73 -16.36
N ARG A 252 7.32 -22.22 -17.35
CA ARG A 252 6.87 -23.32 -18.22
C ARG A 252 6.69 -24.65 -17.49
N LEU A 253 7.28 -24.79 -16.31
CA LEU A 253 7.15 -25.97 -15.45
C LEU A 253 5.94 -25.90 -14.51
N GLN A 254 5.27 -24.74 -14.43
CA GLN A 254 4.16 -24.48 -13.51
C GLN A 254 2.81 -24.82 -14.13
N GLN A 255 1.83 -25.18 -13.29
CA GLN A 255 0.48 -25.49 -13.72
C GLN A 255 -0.51 -24.35 -13.40
N PRO A 256 -1.26 -23.82 -14.38
CA PRO A 256 -2.21 -22.73 -14.13
C PRO A 256 -3.34 -23.04 -13.15
N ALA A 257 -3.67 -24.32 -12.94
CA ALA A 257 -4.66 -24.76 -11.97
C ALA A 257 -4.20 -24.54 -10.51
N GLN A 258 -2.89 -24.50 -10.29
CA GLN A 258 -2.28 -24.28 -8.98
C GLN A 258 -1.08 -23.35 -9.16
N PRO A 259 -1.32 -22.05 -9.49
CA PRO A 259 -0.25 -21.14 -9.87
C PRO A 259 0.79 -20.97 -8.76
N CYS A 260 0.41 -21.16 -7.50
CA CYS A 260 1.29 -20.96 -6.34
C CYS A 260 1.63 -22.26 -5.59
N ALA A 261 1.41 -23.44 -6.20
CA ALA A 261 1.86 -24.69 -5.60
C ALA A 261 3.39 -24.83 -5.70
N GLY A 262 4.06 -25.10 -4.57
CA GLY A 262 5.52 -25.32 -4.51
C GLY A 262 6.36 -24.13 -4.04
N GLY A 263 5.73 -23.07 -3.50
CA GLY A 263 6.42 -21.89 -2.97
C GLY A 263 6.43 -21.77 -1.44
N GLU A 264 6.21 -22.86 -0.70
CA GLU A 264 6.35 -22.91 0.76
C GLU A 264 7.76 -23.35 1.18
#